data_AF-A0A1I1NYY7-F1
#
_entry.id   AF-A0A1I1NYY7-F1
#
_cell.length_a   1.000
_cell.length_b   1.000
_cell.length_c   1.000
_cell.angle_alpha   90.00
_cell.angle_beta   90.00
_cell.angle_gamma   90.00
#
_symmetry.space_group_name_H-M   'P 1'
#
loop_
_entity.id
_entity.type
_entity.pdbx_description
1 polymer ?
#
loop_
_entity_poly.entity_id
_entity_poly.type
_entity_poly.pdbx_seq_one_letter_code
_entity_poly.pdbx_strand_id
1 'polypeptide(L)'
;MSGTTNFFAVYALVQDWANRTARVLREQIKQKKVKHTDELLHSIAVEVAQKEAGVIEASFSFKLYGRFVDMGAGRRPVIESAQTNREVWQAKSKGRKPKKWYSRPYYGRVHVLNAVVSSKVAEQAVNTVKSGLGN
;
A
#
# COMPACT_ATOMS: atom_id res chain seq x y z
N MET A 1 -19.86 28.48 7.78
CA MET A 1 -20.28 27.06 7.80
C MET A 1 -19.61 26.21 6.70
N SER A 2 -18.42 26.57 6.17
CA SER A 2 -17.80 25.87 5.01
C SER A 2 -16.77 24.77 5.35
N GLY A 3 -16.39 24.60 6.62
CA GLY A 3 -15.31 23.67 7.02
C GLY A 3 -15.71 22.19 7.06
N THR A 4 -16.95 21.88 7.40
CA THR A 4 -17.44 20.50 7.61
C THR A 4 -17.60 19.72 6.31
N THR A 5 -18.09 20.37 5.24
CA THR A 5 -18.34 19.72 3.93
C THR A 5 -17.06 19.18 3.28
N ASN A 6 -15.92 19.83 3.54
CA ASN A 6 -14.62 19.46 2.98
C ASN A 6 -14.05 18.20 3.63
N PHE A 7 -14.16 18.10 4.96
CA PHE A 7 -13.65 16.96 5.71
C PHE A 7 -14.33 15.65 5.29
N PHE A 8 -15.67 15.64 5.18
CA PHE A 8 -16.41 14.46 4.73
C PHE A 8 -16.01 14.02 3.31
N ALA A 9 -15.74 14.98 2.42
CA ALA A 9 -15.30 14.69 1.06
C ALA A 9 -13.90 14.06 1.02
N VAL A 10 -12.95 14.56 1.83
CA VAL A 10 -11.61 13.97 1.94
C VAL A 10 -11.69 12.59 2.58
N TYR A 11 -12.48 12.41 3.64
CA TYR A 11 -12.68 11.11 4.28
C TYR A 11 -13.25 10.08 3.28
N ALA A 12 -14.30 10.44 2.56
CA ALA A 12 -14.89 9.57 1.54
C ALA A 12 -13.90 9.23 0.41
N LEU A 13 -13.07 10.20 -0.01
CA LEU A 13 -12.01 9.97 -1.00
C LEU A 13 -10.97 8.98 -0.49
N VAL A 14 -10.50 9.13 0.74
CA VAL A 14 -9.52 8.21 1.35
C VAL A 14 -10.13 6.82 1.55
N GLN A 15 -11.40 6.74 1.97
CA GLN A 15 -12.13 5.48 2.11
C GLN A 15 -12.28 4.72 0.79
N ASP A 16 -12.70 5.39 -0.28
CA ASP A 16 -12.79 4.81 -1.62
C ASP A 16 -11.42 4.38 -2.14
N TRP A 17 -10.40 5.25 -1.97
CA TRP A 17 -9.03 4.91 -2.31
C TRP A 17 -8.56 3.64 -1.58
N ALA A 18 -8.82 3.55 -0.27
CA ALA A 18 -8.37 2.46 0.56
C ALA A 18 -9.03 1.13 0.17
N ASN A 19 -10.34 1.14 -0.07
CA ASN A 19 -11.11 0.00 -0.55
C ASN A 19 -10.62 -0.49 -1.92
N ARG A 20 -10.37 0.43 -2.86
CA ARG A 20 -9.81 0.10 -4.17
C ARG A 20 -8.37 -0.45 -4.05
N THR A 21 -7.56 0.10 -3.15
CA THR A 21 -6.22 -0.42 -2.86
C THR A 21 -6.29 -1.85 -2.34
N ALA A 22 -7.18 -2.14 -1.40
CA ALA A 22 -7.40 -3.49 -0.89
C ALA A 22 -7.75 -4.47 -2.01
N ARG A 23 -8.64 -4.07 -2.92
CA ARG A 23 -9.03 -4.89 -4.10
C ARG A 23 -7.83 -5.18 -5.00
N VAL A 24 -7.04 -4.16 -5.34
CA VAL A 24 -5.81 -4.33 -6.15
C VAL A 24 -4.83 -5.27 -5.45
N LEU A 25 -4.63 -5.14 -4.14
CA LEU A 25 -3.75 -6.03 -3.39
C LEU A 25 -4.23 -7.49 -3.44
N ARG A 26 -5.54 -7.72 -3.29
CA ARG A 26 -6.14 -9.07 -3.42
C ARG A 26 -5.93 -9.64 -4.82
N GLU A 27 -6.11 -8.83 -5.87
CA GLU A 27 -5.84 -9.25 -7.25
C GLU A 27 -4.36 -9.60 -7.46
N GLN A 28 -3.44 -8.80 -6.92
CA GLN A 28 -2.01 -9.03 -7.04
C GLN A 28 -1.55 -10.31 -6.32
N ILE A 29 -2.15 -10.65 -5.17
CA ILE A 29 -1.91 -11.93 -4.48
C ILE A 29 -2.30 -13.10 -5.38
N LYS A 30 -3.50 -13.05 -5.98
CA LYS A 30 -4.01 -14.09 -6.89
C LYS A 30 -3.12 -14.22 -8.13
N GLN A 31 -2.85 -13.11 -8.81
CA GLN A 31 -2.04 -13.08 -10.04
C GLN A 31 -0.62 -13.63 -9.82
N LYS A 32 0.00 -13.30 -8.68
CA LYS A 32 1.36 -13.76 -8.35
C LYS A 32 1.39 -15.15 -7.72
N LYS A 33 0.25 -15.81 -7.52
CA LYS A 33 0.13 -17.16 -6.95
C LYS A 33 0.89 -17.28 -5.63
N VAL A 34 0.62 -16.38 -4.69
CA VAL A 34 1.29 -16.38 -3.37
C VAL A 34 0.96 -17.69 -2.63
N LYS A 35 1.92 -18.25 -1.90
CA LYS A 35 1.65 -19.48 -1.10
C LYS A 35 0.61 -19.14 -0.02
N HIS A 36 -0.32 -20.06 0.26
CA HIS A 36 -1.44 -19.84 1.18
C HIS A 36 -2.30 -18.63 0.75
N THR A 37 -2.59 -18.54 -0.56
CA THR A 37 -3.32 -17.42 -1.16
C THR A 37 -4.60 -17.10 -0.39
N ASP A 38 -5.44 -18.10 -0.11
CA ASP A 38 -6.72 -17.87 0.56
C ASP A 38 -6.54 -17.28 1.95
N GLU A 39 -5.65 -17.85 2.76
CA GLU A 39 -5.36 -17.36 4.10
C GLU A 39 -4.86 -15.90 4.09
N LEU A 40 -4.00 -15.54 3.14
CA LEU A 40 -3.51 -14.16 3.01
C LEU A 40 -4.63 -13.21 2.53
N LEU A 41 -5.46 -13.65 1.58
CA LEU A 41 -6.58 -12.88 1.04
C LEU A 41 -7.58 -12.50 2.13
N HIS A 42 -7.97 -13.48 2.97
CA HIS A 42 -8.90 -13.26 4.08
C HIS A 42 -8.28 -12.41 5.19
N SER A 43 -6.95 -12.33 5.28
CA SER A 43 -6.27 -11.49 6.28
C SER A 43 -6.18 -10.01 5.93
N ILE A 44 -6.46 -9.60 4.68
CA ILE A 44 -6.41 -8.19 4.31
C ILE A 44 -7.59 -7.46 4.94
N ALA A 45 -7.29 -6.65 5.95
CA ALA A 45 -8.21 -5.70 6.55
C ALA A 45 -7.76 -4.27 6.26
N VAL A 46 -8.75 -3.39 6.13
CA VAL A 46 -8.56 -1.97 5.83
C VAL A 46 -9.49 -1.18 6.74
N GLU A 47 -8.92 -0.20 7.41
CA GLU A 47 -9.63 0.69 8.31
C GLU A 47 -9.28 2.13 7.94
N VAL A 48 -10.28 3.00 7.86
CA VAL A 48 -10.06 4.44 7.70
C VAL A 48 -10.68 5.14 8.91
N ALA A 49 -9.82 5.76 9.71
CA ALA A 49 -10.19 6.40 10.94
C ALA A 49 -9.88 7.90 10.89
N GLN A 50 -10.72 8.67 11.55
CA GLN A 50 -10.40 10.04 11.91
C GLN A 50 -9.66 10.01 13.26
N LYS A 51 -8.46 10.57 13.27
CA LYS A 51 -7.68 10.84 14.48
C LYS A 51 -7.93 12.28 14.96
N GLU A 52 -7.41 12.58 16.13
CA GLU A 52 -7.37 13.92 16.68
C GLU A 52 -6.71 14.92 15.70
N ALA A 53 -7.02 16.20 15.85
CA ALA A 53 -6.54 17.28 14.97
C ALA A 53 -6.94 17.16 13.48
N GLY A 54 -7.99 16.39 13.17
CA GLY A 54 -8.54 16.30 11.80
C GLY A 54 -7.69 15.45 10.85
N VAL A 55 -6.77 14.65 11.38
CA VAL A 55 -5.97 13.71 10.59
C VAL A 55 -6.83 12.52 10.17
N ILE A 56 -6.82 12.20 8.88
CA ILE A 56 -7.45 10.98 8.35
C ILE A 56 -6.34 9.95 8.15
N GLU A 57 -6.47 8.80 8.79
CA GLU A 57 -5.52 7.69 8.68
C GLU A 57 -6.18 6.50 7.97
N ALA A 58 -5.47 5.91 7.01
CA ALA A 58 -5.85 4.66 6.38
C ALA A 58 -4.84 3.57 6.79
N SER A 59 -5.34 2.57 7.52
CA SER A 59 -4.55 1.46 8.05
C SER A 59 -4.81 0.19 7.25
N PHE A 60 -3.74 -0.49 6.86
CA PHE A 60 -3.78 -1.78 6.16
C PHE A 60 -3.09 -2.82 7.02
N SER A 61 -3.79 -3.92 7.30
CA SER A 61 -3.25 -5.05 8.04
C SER A 61 -3.43 -6.35 7.25
N PHE A 62 -2.45 -7.24 7.38
CA PHE A 62 -2.42 -8.56 6.77
C PHE A 62 -1.36 -9.42 7.47
N LYS A 63 -1.40 -10.74 7.24
CA LYS A 63 -0.43 -11.66 7.87
C LYS A 63 1.02 -11.33 7.49
N LEU A 64 1.89 -11.29 8.49
CA LEU A 64 3.30 -10.93 8.34
C LEU A 64 4.04 -11.74 7.27
N TYR A 65 3.71 -13.02 7.09
CA TYR A 65 4.33 -13.83 6.05
C TYR A 65 4.12 -13.27 4.65
N GLY A 66 3.01 -12.54 4.41
CA GLY A 66 2.76 -11.85 3.15
C GLY A 66 3.85 -10.84 2.82
N ARG A 67 4.39 -10.14 3.83
CA ARG A 67 5.52 -9.22 3.69
C ARG A 67 6.81 -9.98 3.34
N PHE A 68 7.06 -11.14 3.96
CA PHE A 68 8.20 -11.99 3.58
C PHE A 68 8.11 -12.45 2.12
N VAL A 69 6.93 -12.87 1.67
CA VAL A 69 6.71 -13.23 0.27
C VAL A 69 6.96 -12.05 -0.68
N ASP A 70 6.52 -10.84 -0.31
CA ASP A 70 6.75 -9.61 -1.07
C ASP A 70 8.24 -9.26 -1.18
N MET A 71 9.01 -9.53 -0.13
CA MET A 71 10.46 -9.32 -0.08
C MET A 71 11.26 -10.48 -0.68
N GLY A 72 10.64 -11.65 -0.89
CA GLY A 72 11.37 -12.87 -1.28
C GLY A 72 12.12 -13.52 -0.11
N ALA A 73 11.80 -13.15 1.14
CA ALA A 73 12.37 -13.71 2.35
C ALA A 73 11.69 -15.03 2.77
N GLY A 74 12.34 -15.81 3.64
CA GLY A 74 11.73 -16.99 4.29
C GLY A 74 12.28 -18.37 3.90
N ARG A 75 13.48 -18.45 3.31
CA ARG A 75 14.25 -19.72 3.27
C ARG A 75 15.39 -19.62 4.28
N ARG A 76 15.65 -20.70 5.02
CA ARG A 76 16.91 -20.86 5.74
C ARG A 76 18.05 -20.71 4.73
N PRO A 77 19.12 -19.94 5.03
CA PRO A 77 20.36 -20.10 4.30
C PRO A 77 20.76 -21.58 4.42
N VAL A 78 21.10 -22.20 3.28
CA VAL A 78 21.78 -23.50 3.33
C VAL A 78 23.12 -23.19 4.00
N ILE A 79 23.43 -23.85 5.12
CA ILE A 79 24.71 -23.66 5.80
C ILE A 79 25.77 -24.27 4.88
N GLU A 80 26.60 -23.42 4.27
CA GLU A 80 27.56 -23.82 3.24
C GLU A 80 28.84 -24.37 3.88
N SER A 81 29.35 -25.50 3.37
CA SER A 81 30.76 -25.89 3.53
C SER A 81 31.59 -25.30 2.38
N ALA A 82 32.92 -25.21 2.55
CA ALA A 82 33.83 -24.65 1.54
C ALA A 82 33.75 -25.34 0.15
N GLN A 83 33.30 -26.59 0.09
CA GLN A 83 33.06 -27.33 -1.17
C GLN A 83 31.77 -26.90 -1.89
N THR A 84 30.74 -26.44 -1.17
CA THR A 84 29.45 -26.02 -1.73
C THR A 84 29.43 -24.62 -2.35
N ASN A 85 30.41 -23.76 -2.06
CA ASN A 85 30.37 -22.35 -2.48
C ASN A 85 30.32 -22.15 -4.02
N ARG A 86 30.93 -23.03 -4.81
CA ARG A 86 30.93 -22.93 -6.29
C ARG A 86 29.58 -23.34 -6.88
N GLU A 87 28.94 -24.36 -6.31
CA GLU A 87 27.58 -24.80 -6.67
C GLU A 87 26.53 -23.80 -6.20
N VAL A 88 26.70 -23.21 -5.03
CA VAL A 88 25.87 -22.11 -4.53
C VAL A 88 25.97 -20.90 -5.44
N TRP A 89 27.18 -20.51 -5.88
CA TRP A 89 27.33 -19.40 -6.81
C TRP A 89 26.65 -19.65 -8.17
N GLN A 90 26.65 -20.89 -8.66
CA GLN A 90 25.89 -21.28 -9.86
C GLN A 90 24.38 -21.40 -9.58
N ALA A 91 23.99 -21.78 -8.36
CA ALA A 91 22.62 -21.89 -7.88
C ALA A 91 22.01 -20.58 -7.35
N LYS A 92 22.78 -19.49 -7.22
CA LYS A 92 22.32 -18.13 -6.86
C LYS A 92 21.17 -17.66 -7.76
N SER A 93 21.04 -18.23 -8.95
CA SER A 93 19.96 -18.03 -9.92
C SER A 93 18.62 -18.71 -9.55
N LYS A 94 18.61 -19.71 -8.66
CA LYS A 94 17.41 -20.49 -8.27
C LYS A 94 16.76 -20.05 -6.94
N GLY A 95 17.16 -18.89 -6.41
CA GLY A 95 16.50 -18.27 -5.26
C GLY A 95 15.04 -17.92 -5.55
N ARG A 96 14.20 -17.88 -4.51
CA ARG A 96 12.80 -17.42 -4.65
C ARG A 96 12.81 -15.95 -5.04
N LYS A 97 12.37 -15.64 -6.26
CA LYS A 97 12.21 -14.25 -6.71
C LYS A 97 11.13 -13.55 -5.86
N PRO A 98 11.36 -12.30 -5.42
CA PRO A 98 10.36 -11.52 -4.69
C PRO A 98 9.05 -11.44 -5.46
N LYS A 99 7.92 -11.74 -4.81
CA LYS A 99 6.59 -11.60 -5.41
C LYS A 99 6.01 -10.27 -4.96
N LYS A 100 6.38 -9.17 -5.63
CA LYS A 100 6.02 -7.78 -5.28
C LYS A 100 4.51 -7.49 -5.37
N TRP A 101 3.69 -8.16 -4.56
CA TRP A 101 2.23 -8.08 -4.55
C TRP A 101 1.72 -6.91 -3.69
N TYR A 102 2.52 -6.48 -2.71
CA TYR A 102 2.17 -5.41 -1.78
C TYR A 102 2.94 -4.14 -2.09
N SER A 103 4.27 -4.17 -1.97
CA SER A 103 5.09 -2.94 -1.96
C SER A 103 4.88 -2.10 -3.22
N ARG A 104 5.05 -2.70 -4.40
CA ARG A 104 4.92 -2.00 -5.68
C ARG A 104 3.53 -1.37 -5.90
N PRO A 105 2.41 -2.13 -5.86
CA PRO A 105 1.09 -1.54 -6.08
C PRO A 105 0.67 -0.59 -4.96
N TYR A 106 1.01 -0.86 -3.70
CA TYR A 106 0.66 0.00 -2.57
C TYR A 106 1.29 1.40 -2.71
N TYR A 107 2.62 1.48 -2.86
CA TYR A 107 3.28 2.78 -2.94
C TYR A 107 2.90 3.55 -4.20
N GLY A 108 2.70 2.86 -5.34
CA GLY A 108 2.17 3.49 -6.54
C GLY A 108 0.80 4.16 -6.28
N ARG A 109 -0.06 3.51 -5.51
CA ARG A 109 -1.38 4.07 -5.14
C ARG A 109 -1.31 5.16 -4.09
N VAL A 110 -0.36 5.11 -3.16
CA VAL A 110 -0.09 6.22 -2.23
C VAL A 110 0.35 7.46 -3.00
N HIS A 111 1.23 7.34 -3.99
CA HIS A 111 1.63 8.48 -4.82
C HIS A 111 0.45 9.09 -5.57
N VAL A 112 -0.43 8.27 -6.13
CA VAL A 112 -1.66 8.76 -6.79
C VAL A 112 -2.58 9.48 -5.80
N LEU A 113 -2.77 8.93 -4.60
CA LEU A 113 -3.57 9.60 -3.56
C LEU A 113 -2.98 10.97 -3.22
N ASN A 114 -1.68 11.03 -2.97
CA ASN A 114 -0.99 12.28 -2.66
C ASN A 114 -1.19 13.32 -3.77
N ALA A 115 -1.03 12.94 -5.03
CA ALA A 115 -1.26 13.84 -6.16
C ALA A 115 -2.69 14.40 -6.19
N VAL A 116 -3.70 13.54 -6.02
CA VAL A 116 -5.12 13.95 -6.03
C VAL A 116 -5.45 14.85 -4.84
N VAL A 117 -4.98 14.50 -3.65
CA VAL A 117 -5.21 15.30 -2.43
C VAL A 117 -4.53 16.66 -2.53
N SER A 118 -3.26 16.70 -2.94
CA SER A 118 -2.52 17.96 -3.11
C SER A 118 -3.17 18.87 -4.16
N SER A 119 -3.65 18.32 -5.28
CA SER A 119 -4.36 19.11 -6.30
C SER A 119 -5.61 19.76 -5.72
N LYS A 120 -6.45 18.99 -5.01
CA LYS A 120 -7.69 19.50 -4.40
C LYS A 120 -7.42 20.57 -3.35
N VAL A 121 -6.39 20.39 -2.52
CA VAL A 121 -6.00 21.38 -1.51
C VAL A 121 -5.51 22.67 -2.19
N ALA A 122 -4.72 22.56 -3.25
CA ALA A 122 -4.26 23.72 -4.02
C ALA A 122 -5.42 24.49 -4.67
N GLU A 123 -6.36 23.80 -5.30
CA GLU A 123 -7.57 24.40 -5.88
C GLU A 123 -8.39 25.17 -4.82
N GLN A 124 -8.53 24.58 -3.63
CA GLN A 124 -9.25 25.22 -2.52
C GLN A 124 -8.53 26.46 -2.00
N ALA A 125 -7.20 26.40 -1.84
CA ALA A 125 -6.40 27.56 -1.44
C ALA A 125 -6.58 28.72 -2.43
N VAL A 126 -6.51 28.43 -3.74
CA VAL A 126 -6.72 29.43 -4.80
C VAL A 126 -8.14 30.01 -4.75
N ASN A 127 -9.16 29.17 -4.59
CA ASN A 127 -10.54 29.64 -4.54
C ASN A 127 -10.80 30.51 -3.30
N THR A 128 -10.18 30.20 -2.17
CA THR A 128 -10.29 30.98 -0.94
C THR A 128 -9.69 32.38 -1.15
N VAL A 129 -8.49 32.46 -1.72
CA VAL A 129 -7.82 33.75 -2.04
C VAL A 129 -8.66 34.58 -3.02
N LYS A 130 -9.18 33.96 -4.10
CA LYS A 130 -10.03 34.64 -5.08
C LYS A 130 -11.32 35.19 -4.46
N SER A 131 -11.98 34.41 -3.62
CA SER A 131 -13.20 34.85 -2.93
C SER A 131 -12.95 35.97 -1.92
N GLY A 132 -11.75 36.01 -1.30
CA GLY A 132 -11.37 37.06 -0.36
C GLY A 132 -11.01 38.39 -1.02
N LEU A 133 -10.58 38.37 -2.28
CA LEU A 133 -10.24 39.57 -3.07
C LEU A 133 -11.44 40.18 -3.81
N GLY A 134 -12.59 39.49 -3.83
CA GLY A 134 -13.82 39.95 -4.48
C GLY A 134 -14.77 40.75 -3.58
N ASN A 135 -14.35 41.10 -2.36
CA ASN A 135 -15.05 41.99 -1.44
C ASN A 135 -14.29 43.32 -1.34
#